data_AF-A0A2D7NG84-F1
#
_entry.id   AF-A0A2D7NG84-F1
#
_cell.length_a   1.000
_cell.length_b   1.000
_cell.length_c   1.000
_cell.angle_alpha   90.00
_cell.angle_beta   90.00
_cell.angle_gamma   90.00
#
_symmetry.space_group_name_H-M   'P 1'
#
loop_
_entity.id
_entity.type
_entity.pdbx_description
1 polymer ?
#
loop_
_entity_poly.entity_id
_entity_poly.type
_entity_poly.pdbx_seq_one_letter_code
_entity_poly.pdbx_strand_id
1 'polypeptide(L)'
;MSSVMARTGNRVVRMSQRTSSATKVESRHSLSAAQSVKGRLELQSSGCTRHGFSLVEVIIVIVILSLFAGLIIPRVAGISRGTNQLTVMQAEDLLAAFAYRDSIASGKTALEFNGDSRLLMLMSNVSESSGAESNTWSVDTLAPAVYLPESIEISAFRDGSLLPNSGWWIESSSDGTRPKVELNLEGTELDSSITLPRWSQSPYTTDRIQDSFSRVVLPEEIDLDSSGQERIRW
;
A
#
# COMPACT_ATOMS: atom_id res chain seq x y z
N MET A 1 -1.52 -51.61 -20.95
CA MET A 1 -0.15 -51.99 -21.37
C MET A 1 0.62 -50.69 -21.59
N SER A 2 1.77 -50.58 -20.91
CA SER A 2 2.89 -49.60 -21.05
C SER A 2 2.58 -48.12 -20.80
N SER A 3 2.99 -47.47 -19.69
CA SER A 3 4.32 -47.29 -19.05
C SER A 3 5.16 -46.15 -19.66
N VAL A 4 6.00 -45.54 -18.80
CA VAL A 4 7.00 -44.46 -19.00
C VAL A 4 6.44 -43.05 -18.70
N MET A 5 6.61 -42.38 -17.55
CA MET A 5 7.69 -42.28 -16.53
C MET A 5 8.96 -41.53 -17.01
N ALA A 6 9.10 -40.26 -16.63
CA ALA A 6 10.34 -39.46 -16.41
C ALA A 6 10.00 -37.96 -16.49
N ARG A 7 10.63 -37.00 -15.80
CA ARG A 7 11.70 -36.99 -14.80
C ARG A 7 11.67 -35.64 -14.10
N THR A 8 11.84 -35.69 -12.79
CA THR A 8 12.19 -34.62 -11.86
C THR A 8 13.35 -33.74 -12.35
N GLY A 9 13.17 -32.42 -12.34
CA GLY A 9 14.21 -31.41 -12.54
C GLY A 9 14.27 -30.45 -11.36
N ASN A 10 14.97 -30.86 -10.30
CA ASN A 10 15.19 -30.07 -9.09
C ASN A 10 16.36 -29.09 -9.35
N ARG A 11 16.07 -27.79 -9.54
CA ARG A 11 17.13 -26.77 -9.75
C ARG A 11 17.36 -26.00 -8.45
N VAL A 12 18.29 -26.52 -7.65
CA VAL A 12 18.91 -25.85 -6.51
C VAL A 12 19.74 -24.68 -7.02
N VAL A 13 19.31 -23.44 -6.78
CA VAL A 13 20.15 -22.25 -6.99
C VAL A 13 20.87 -21.91 -5.70
N ARG A 14 22.19 -22.05 -5.78
CA ARG A 14 23.19 -21.75 -4.76
C ARG A 14 23.08 -20.32 -4.23
N MET A 15 22.74 -20.24 -2.94
CA MET A 15 23.53 -19.61 -1.88
C MET A 15 24.86 -18.98 -2.34
N SER A 16 24.92 -17.64 -2.38
CA SER A 16 26.16 -16.88 -2.40
C SER A 16 26.24 -16.05 -1.12
N GLN A 17 26.85 -16.64 -0.10
CA GLN A 17 27.28 -15.96 1.11
C GLN A 17 28.34 -14.92 0.72
N ARG A 18 28.07 -13.64 0.97
CA ARG A 18 29.10 -12.60 1.02
C ARG A 18 29.24 -12.14 2.47
N THR A 19 30.11 -12.83 3.18
CA THR A 19 30.74 -12.39 4.42
C THR A 19 31.72 -11.27 4.11
N SER A 20 31.54 -10.07 4.67
CA SER A 20 32.56 -9.02 4.71
C SER A 20 32.16 -7.98 5.75
N SER A 21 33.00 -7.44 6.61
CA SER A 21 34.29 -7.82 7.16
C SER A 21 34.36 -7.04 8.47
N ALA A 22 34.86 -7.69 9.51
CA ALA A 22 35.17 -7.04 10.77
C ALA A 22 36.34 -6.06 10.58
N THR A 23 36.19 -4.83 11.07
CA THR A 23 37.32 -3.92 11.28
C THR A 23 37.32 -3.48 12.74
N LYS A 24 37.94 -4.36 13.53
CA LYS A 24 38.52 -4.08 14.84
C LYS A 24 39.74 -3.17 14.61
N VAL A 25 39.73 -1.95 15.16
CA VAL A 25 40.94 -1.13 15.29
C VAL A 25 41.16 -0.83 16.76
N GLU A 26 42.21 -1.46 17.26
CA GLU A 26 42.82 -1.33 18.57
C GLU A 26 43.45 0.05 18.80
N SER A 27 43.28 0.52 20.02
CA SER A 27 44.36 0.85 20.96
C SER A 27 45.50 1.73 20.46
N ARG A 28 45.61 2.92 21.07
CA ARG A 28 46.83 3.41 21.73
C ARG A 28 46.55 4.79 22.32
N HIS A 29 46.76 4.94 23.62
CA HIS A 29 47.67 5.95 24.18
C HIS A 29 47.70 5.78 25.71
N SER A 30 48.56 4.86 26.14
CA SER A 30 49.20 4.91 27.44
C SER A 30 50.32 5.94 27.37
N LEU A 31 50.33 6.97 28.21
CA LEU A 31 51.54 7.64 28.69
C LEU A 31 51.20 8.55 29.88
N SER A 32 52.16 8.61 30.81
CA SER A 32 52.34 9.63 31.84
C SER A 32 51.56 9.43 33.15
N ALA A 33 52.11 8.69 34.11
CA ALA A 33 53.18 9.09 35.03
C ALA A 33 52.67 9.90 36.23
N ALA A 34 53.00 9.33 37.40
CA ALA A 34 52.82 9.80 38.75
C ALA A 34 53.19 11.29 38.98
N GLN A 35 52.27 12.01 39.64
CA GLN A 35 52.53 13.10 40.58
C GLN A 35 51.36 13.06 41.58
N SER A 36 51.48 12.47 42.78
CA SER A 36 52.20 12.98 43.94
C SER A 36 52.00 14.48 44.20
N VAL A 37 50.83 14.87 44.70
CA VAL A 37 50.74 15.95 45.70
C VAL A 37 49.71 15.57 46.78
N LYS A 38 50.28 15.06 47.85
CA LYS A 38 49.75 15.02 49.21
C LYS A 38 49.57 16.46 49.69
N GLY A 39 48.35 16.90 49.96
CA GLY A 39 48.17 18.13 50.70
C GLY A 39 46.79 18.77 50.58
N ARG A 40 46.16 18.90 51.74
CA ARG A 40 45.12 19.89 52.10
C ARG A 40 43.67 19.42 51.97
N LEU A 41 43.24 18.85 53.10
CA LEU A 41 41.91 18.98 53.68
C LEU A 41 41.37 20.41 53.50
N GLU A 42 40.54 20.62 52.50
CA GLU A 42 39.35 21.44 52.67
C GLU A 42 38.15 20.55 52.34
N LEU A 43 37.55 20.03 53.40
CA LEU A 43 36.17 19.56 53.42
C LEU A 43 35.27 20.76 53.12
N GLN A 44 35.23 21.20 51.86
CA GLN A 44 34.05 21.87 51.35
C GLN A 44 32.98 20.79 51.25
N SER A 45 32.33 20.57 52.40
CA SER A 45 30.95 20.13 52.48
C SER A 45 30.12 21.12 51.66
N SER A 46 30.14 20.97 50.34
CA SER A 46 29.07 21.45 49.50
C SER A 46 27.83 20.74 50.03
N GLY A 47 27.08 21.44 50.88
CA GLY A 47 25.79 20.96 51.34
C GLY A 47 25.03 20.60 50.08
N CYS A 48 24.91 19.31 49.83
CA CYS A 48 24.14 18.79 48.71
C CYS A 48 22.70 19.01 49.15
N THR A 49 22.23 20.24 48.99
CA THR A 49 20.85 20.63 49.18
C THR A 49 20.08 19.81 48.18
N ARG A 50 19.56 18.67 48.66
CA ARG A 50 18.59 17.88 47.93
C ARG A 50 17.37 18.76 47.76
N HIS A 51 17.36 19.54 46.69
CA HIS A 51 16.20 20.30 46.25
C HIS A 51 15.20 19.25 45.76
N GLY A 52 14.26 18.91 46.65
CA GLY A 52 13.06 18.18 46.25
C GLY A 52 12.21 19.09 45.36
N PHE A 53 11.55 18.47 44.38
CA PHE A 53 10.57 19.16 43.55
C PHE A 53 9.47 19.76 44.45
N SER A 54 9.19 21.04 44.26
CA SER A 54 8.08 21.69 44.94
C SER A 54 6.75 21.14 44.42
N LEU A 55 5.75 21.00 45.28
CA LEU A 55 4.39 20.63 44.87
C LEU A 55 3.87 21.59 43.78
N VAL A 56 4.21 22.87 43.87
CA VAL A 56 3.85 23.88 42.87
C VAL A 56 4.51 23.59 41.53
N GLU A 57 5.77 23.17 41.53
CA GLU A 57 6.50 22.84 40.31
C GLU A 57 5.87 21.64 39.60
N VAL A 58 5.46 20.61 40.35
CA VAL A 58 4.76 19.45 39.79
C VAL A 58 3.42 19.86 39.17
N ILE A 59 2.64 20.72 39.81
CA ILE A 59 1.37 21.21 39.24
C ILE A 59 1.62 21.96 37.93
N ILE A 60 2.60 22.86 37.89
CA ILE A 60 2.93 23.63 36.69
C ILE A 60 3.35 22.69 35.55
N VAL A 61 4.19 21.68 35.82
CA VAL A 61 4.61 20.68 34.83
C VAL A 61 3.41 19.91 34.27
N ILE A 62 2.49 19.44 35.12
CA ILE A 62 1.31 18.70 34.67
C ILE A 62 0.39 19.59 33.81
N VAL A 63 0.21 20.86 34.18
CA VAL A 63 -0.58 21.82 33.40
C VAL A 63 0.06 22.06 32.03
N ILE A 64 1.37 22.30 31.97
CA ILE A 64 2.10 22.50 30.72
C ILE A 64 2.02 21.24 29.83
N LEU A 65 2.22 20.05 30.41
CA LEU A 65 2.09 18.79 29.68
C LEU A 65 0.67 18.57 29.16
N SER A 66 -0.36 18.94 29.92
CA SER A 66 -1.76 18.81 29.50
C SER A 66 -2.08 19.72 28.31
N LEU A 67 -1.57 20.96 28.32
CA LEU A 67 -1.70 21.90 27.20
C LEU A 67 -0.99 21.38 25.94
N PHE A 68 0.23 20.85 26.09
CA PHE A 68 0.95 20.27 24.96
C PHE A 68 0.27 19.01 24.41
N ALA A 69 -0.23 18.14 25.28
CA ALA A 69 -0.97 16.94 24.87
C ALA A 69 -2.21 17.31 24.05
N GLY A 70 -2.96 18.34 24.47
CA GLY A 70 -4.12 18.84 23.74
C GLY A 70 -3.81 19.34 22.32
N LEU A 71 -2.61 19.88 22.09
CA LEU A 71 -2.20 20.38 20.76
C LEU A 71 -1.62 19.30 19.84
N ILE A 72 -0.97 18.27 20.40
CA ILE A 72 -0.27 17.25 19.61
C ILE A 72 -1.23 16.19 19.06
N ILE A 73 -2.21 15.76 19.85
CA ILE A 73 -3.16 14.69 19.50
C ILE A 73 -3.90 14.92 18.16
N PRO A 74 -4.55 16.08 17.90
CA PRO A 74 -5.31 16.25 16.67
C PRO A 74 -4.44 16.21 15.40
N ARG A 75 -3.16 16.55 15.49
CA ARG A 75 -2.25 16.56 14.35
C ARG A 75 -1.90 15.14 13.88
N VAL A 76 -1.77 14.19 14.81
CA VAL A 76 -1.43 12.81 14.48
C VAL A 76 -2.63 12.09 13.84
N ALA A 77 -3.84 12.34 14.34
CA ALA A 77 -5.06 11.77 13.76
C ALA A 77 -5.28 12.18 12.29
N GLY A 78 -5.01 13.46 11.96
CA GLY A 78 -5.17 13.96 10.59
C GLY A 78 -4.25 13.31 9.54
N ILE A 79 -3.06 12.84 9.94
CA ILE A 79 -2.09 12.22 9.01
C ILE A 79 -2.62 10.88 8.49
N SER A 80 -3.19 10.05 9.37
CA SER A 80 -3.73 8.73 8.98
C SER A 80 -4.91 8.84 8.01
N ARG A 81 -5.74 9.87 8.17
CA ARG A 81 -6.86 10.11 7.25
C ARG A 81 -6.36 10.50 5.86
N GLY A 82 -5.32 11.33 5.79
CA GLY A 82 -4.71 11.74 4.52
C GLY A 82 -4.09 10.58 3.75
N THR A 83 -3.41 9.65 4.43
CA THR A 83 -2.85 8.45 3.78
C THR A 83 -3.94 7.54 3.23
N ASN A 84 -5.03 7.36 3.97
CA ASN A 84 -6.15 6.52 3.52
C ASN A 84 -6.82 7.08 2.28
N GLN A 85 -7.10 8.39 2.25
CA GLN A 85 -7.68 9.06 1.08
C GLN A 85 -6.76 8.93 -0.15
N LEU A 86 -5.44 9.09 0.05
CA LEU A 86 -4.47 8.96 -1.03
C LEU A 86 -4.46 7.52 -1.59
N THR A 87 -4.58 6.50 -0.76
CA THR A 87 -4.69 5.11 -1.22
C THR A 87 -5.95 4.87 -2.07
N VAL A 88 -7.09 5.47 -1.70
CA VAL A 88 -8.32 5.40 -2.51
C VAL A 88 -8.09 6.02 -3.89
N MET A 89 -7.53 7.24 -3.93
CA MET A 89 -7.24 7.93 -5.20
C MET A 89 -6.28 7.13 -6.08
N GLN A 90 -5.24 6.54 -5.49
CA GLN A 90 -4.29 5.71 -6.22
C GLN A 90 -4.94 4.43 -6.76
N ALA A 91 -5.83 3.80 -6.00
CA ALA A 91 -6.57 2.64 -6.47
C ALA A 91 -7.54 3.00 -7.60
N GLU A 92 -8.18 4.17 -7.55
CA GLU A 92 -9.01 4.73 -8.62
C GLU A 92 -8.18 4.95 -9.90
N ASP A 93 -7.03 5.62 -9.80
CA ASP A 93 -6.11 5.84 -10.92
C ASP A 93 -5.63 4.52 -11.53
N LEU A 94 -5.36 3.50 -10.71
CA LEU A 94 -4.96 2.17 -11.18
C LEU A 94 -6.08 1.47 -11.96
N LEU A 95 -7.33 1.53 -11.47
CA LEU A 95 -8.48 0.97 -12.19
C LEU A 95 -8.74 1.72 -13.50
N ALA A 96 -8.58 3.04 -13.52
CA ALA A 96 -8.65 3.84 -14.74
C ALA A 96 -7.55 3.42 -15.74
N ALA A 97 -6.32 3.21 -15.27
CA ALA A 97 -5.22 2.71 -16.09
C ALA A 97 -5.51 1.31 -16.65
N PHE A 98 -6.09 0.41 -15.84
CA PHE A 98 -6.54 -0.90 -16.30
C PHE A 98 -7.58 -0.79 -17.42
N ALA A 99 -8.63 0.04 -17.24
CA ALA A 99 -9.67 0.26 -18.24
C ALA A 99 -9.11 0.85 -19.54
N TYR A 100 -8.25 1.86 -19.41
CA TYR A 100 -7.61 2.51 -20.54
C TYR A 100 -6.76 1.50 -21.33
N ARG A 101 -5.88 0.76 -20.64
CA ARG A 101 -5.03 -0.26 -21.28
C ARG A 101 -5.84 -1.34 -21.98
N ASP A 102 -6.87 -1.86 -21.32
CA ASP A 102 -7.78 -2.85 -21.90
C ASP A 102 -8.48 -2.33 -23.17
N SER A 103 -8.77 -1.03 -23.25
CA SER A 103 -9.44 -0.44 -24.42
C SER A 103 -8.55 -0.12 -25.62
N ILE A 104 -7.27 0.23 -25.38
CA ILE A 104 -6.37 0.70 -26.44
C ILE A 104 -5.22 -0.27 -26.75
N ALA A 105 -4.85 -1.14 -25.81
CA ALA A 105 -3.72 -2.04 -25.99
C ALA A 105 -4.20 -3.34 -26.64
N SER A 106 -3.51 -3.76 -27.69
CA SER A 106 -3.73 -5.06 -28.34
C SER A 106 -3.25 -6.25 -27.48
N GLY A 107 -2.91 -6.03 -26.22
CA GLY A 107 -2.32 -7.02 -25.31
C GLY A 107 -3.20 -7.21 -24.08
N LYS A 108 -3.14 -8.42 -23.52
CA LYS A 108 -3.87 -8.77 -22.29
C LYS A 108 -3.32 -7.98 -21.11
N THR A 109 -4.20 -7.46 -20.27
CA THR A 109 -3.84 -6.83 -19.01
C THR A 109 -4.51 -7.55 -17.85
N ALA A 110 -3.97 -7.37 -16.65
CA ALA A 110 -4.56 -7.93 -15.46
C ALA A 110 -4.30 -7.07 -14.23
N LEU A 111 -5.26 -7.02 -13.32
CA LEU A 111 -5.05 -6.50 -11.97
C LEU A 111 -4.61 -7.64 -11.07
N GLU A 112 -3.53 -7.42 -10.32
CA GLU A 112 -3.02 -8.35 -9.33
C GLU A 112 -3.04 -7.69 -7.96
N PHE A 113 -3.58 -8.40 -6.97
CA PHE A 113 -3.40 -8.08 -5.56
C PHE A 113 -2.67 -9.21 -4.87
N ASN A 114 -1.62 -8.85 -4.13
CA ASN A 114 -0.89 -9.77 -3.27
C ASN A 114 -1.19 -9.43 -1.80
N GLY A 115 -1.87 -10.35 -1.09
CA GLY A 115 -2.28 -10.15 0.30
C GLY A 115 -1.10 -10.11 1.28
N ASP A 116 0.00 -10.80 0.98
CA ASP A 116 1.18 -10.83 1.83
C ASP A 116 1.95 -9.49 1.80
N SER A 117 2.11 -8.92 0.59
CA SER A 117 2.80 -7.63 0.41
C SER A 117 1.87 -6.42 0.44
N ARG A 118 0.54 -6.65 0.50
CA ARG A 118 -0.52 -5.62 0.43
C ARG A 118 -0.35 -4.68 -0.77
N LEU A 119 0.06 -5.25 -1.90
CA LEU A 119 0.39 -4.50 -3.10
C LEU A 119 -0.64 -4.81 -4.18
N LEU A 120 -1.29 -3.76 -4.69
CA LEU A 120 -2.19 -3.81 -5.82
C LEU A 120 -1.47 -3.22 -7.04
N MET A 121 -1.41 -3.95 -8.15
CA MET A 121 -0.66 -3.56 -9.33
C MET A 121 -1.35 -3.95 -10.63
N LEU A 122 -0.94 -3.28 -11.71
CA LEU A 122 -1.33 -3.61 -13.07
C LEU A 122 -0.24 -4.45 -13.73
N MET A 123 -0.67 -5.53 -14.36
CA MET A 123 0.16 -6.47 -15.08
C MET A 123 -0.18 -6.37 -16.57
N SER A 124 0.85 -6.45 -17.40
CA SER A 124 0.73 -6.45 -18.86
C SER A 124 1.37 -7.69 -19.43
N ASN A 125 0.72 -8.29 -20.42
CA ASN A 125 1.28 -9.42 -21.14
C ASN A 125 2.20 -8.90 -22.24
N VAL A 126 3.49 -9.20 -22.11
CA VAL A 126 4.47 -8.93 -23.15
C VAL A 126 4.50 -10.15 -24.07
N SER A 127 3.68 -10.13 -25.12
CA SER A 127 3.73 -11.16 -26.15
C SER A 127 4.98 -10.97 -27.01
N GLU A 128 5.91 -11.91 -26.95
CA GLU A 128 7.11 -11.88 -27.79
C GLU A 128 6.69 -12.22 -29.23
N SER A 129 7.02 -11.34 -30.19
CA SER A 129 6.57 -11.49 -31.60
C SER A 129 7.11 -12.74 -32.33
N SER A 130 7.90 -13.58 -31.66
CA SER A 130 8.63 -14.72 -32.20
C SER A 130 7.85 -16.03 -32.13
N GLY A 131 6.55 -16.03 -32.40
CA GLY A 131 5.75 -17.24 -32.69
C GLY A 131 5.67 -18.30 -31.57
N ALA A 132 6.23 -18.05 -30.39
CA ALA A 132 6.10 -18.88 -29.22
C ALA A 132 5.04 -18.27 -28.29
N GLU A 133 3.98 -19.03 -28.00
CA GLU A 133 2.86 -18.63 -27.13
C GLU A 133 3.25 -18.52 -25.63
N SER A 134 4.45 -18.04 -25.31
CA SER A 134 4.82 -17.82 -23.90
C SER A 134 4.28 -16.46 -23.45
N ASN A 135 3.12 -16.49 -22.80
CA ASN A 135 2.58 -15.34 -22.07
C ASN A 135 3.52 -14.98 -20.91
N THR A 136 4.39 -14.00 -21.13
CA THR A 136 5.24 -13.46 -20.07
C THR A 136 4.55 -12.24 -19.50
N TRP A 137 4.06 -12.37 -18.27
CA TRP A 137 3.47 -11.27 -17.53
C TRP A 137 4.58 -10.40 -16.90
N SER A 138 4.47 -9.09 -17.10
CA SER A 138 5.34 -8.11 -16.48
C SER A 138 4.50 -7.02 -15.83
N VAL A 139 4.99 -6.46 -14.72
CA VAL A 139 4.42 -5.26 -14.11
C VAL A 139 4.39 -4.13 -15.15
N ASP A 140 3.25 -3.46 -15.29
CA ASP A 140 3.11 -2.29 -16.15
C ASP A 140 3.82 -1.10 -15.50
N THR A 141 4.87 -0.60 -16.13
CA THR A 141 5.68 0.50 -15.60
C THR A 141 5.02 1.87 -15.73
N LEU A 142 3.96 1.98 -16.52
CA LEU A 142 3.23 3.24 -16.71
C LEU A 142 2.10 3.42 -15.68
N ALA A 143 1.71 2.36 -14.98
CA ALA A 143 0.70 2.40 -13.94
C ALA A 143 1.36 2.25 -12.57
N PRO A 144 1.22 3.22 -11.64
CA PRO A 144 1.85 3.14 -10.34
C PRO A 144 1.21 2.02 -9.51
N ALA A 145 2.04 1.17 -8.89
CA ALA A 145 1.56 0.20 -7.92
C ALA A 145 1.05 0.90 -6.65
N VAL A 146 0.01 0.35 -6.04
CA VAL A 146 -0.68 0.90 -4.88
C VAL A 146 -0.40 0.04 -3.66
N TYR A 147 0.29 0.62 -2.68
CA TYR A 147 0.53 -0.03 -1.39
C TYR A 147 -0.64 0.26 -0.46
N LEU A 148 -1.26 -0.78 0.07
CA LEU A 148 -2.34 -0.64 1.04
C LEU A 148 -1.76 -0.57 2.45
N PRO A 149 -1.99 0.52 3.20
CA PRO A 149 -1.62 0.62 4.61
C PRO A 149 -2.24 -0.52 5.43
N GLU A 150 -1.60 -0.87 6.55
CA GLU A 150 -2.11 -1.90 7.46
C GLU A 150 -3.52 -1.60 7.99
N SER A 151 -3.88 -0.31 8.06
CA SER A 151 -5.19 0.18 8.50
C SER A 151 -6.32 0.04 7.47
N ILE A 152 -6.04 -0.40 6.24
CA ILE A 152 -7.04 -0.51 5.16
C ILE A 152 -7.16 -1.96 4.70
N GLU A 153 -8.28 -2.60 4.98
CA GLU A 153 -8.65 -3.89 4.39
C GLU A 153 -9.24 -3.70 3.00
N ILE A 154 -8.99 -4.65 2.10
CA ILE A 154 -9.52 -4.66 0.73
C ILE A 154 -10.36 -5.91 0.49
N SER A 155 -11.56 -5.71 -0.04
CA SER A 155 -12.38 -6.77 -0.61
C SER A 155 -12.62 -6.46 -2.08
N ALA A 156 -12.35 -7.43 -2.96
CA ALA A 156 -12.51 -7.25 -4.39
C ALA A 156 -13.63 -8.15 -4.94
N PHE A 157 -14.37 -7.65 -5.92
CA PHE A 157 -15.39 -8.41 -6.63
C PHE A 157 -15.11 -8.37 -8.12
N ARG A 158 -15.30 -9.52 -8.77
CA ARG A 158 -15.32 -9.67 -10.22
C ARG A 158 -16.70 -10.09 -10.65
N ASP A 159 -17.38 -9.23 -11.39
CA ASP A 159 -18.74 -9.47 -11.87
C ASP A 159 -19.70 -9.87 -10.73
N GLY A 160 -19.54 -9.24 -9.56
CA GLY A 160 -20.30 -9.51 -8.34
C GLY A 160 -19.84 -10.70 -7.51
N SER A 161 -18.87 -11.49 -7.97
CA SER A 161 -18.27 -12.58 -7.20
C SER A 161 -17.13 -12.06 -6.32
N LEU A 162 -17.22 -12.30 -5.00
CA LEU A 162 -16.16 -11.97 -4.05
C LEU A 162 -14.88 -12.78 -4.34
N LEU A 163 -13.74 -12.11 -4.31
CA LEU A 163 -12.41 -12.69 -4.48
C LEU A 163 -11.73 -12.92 -3.11
N PRO A 164 -10.79 -13.87 -3.00
CA PRO A 164 -10.12 -14.16 -1.75
C PRO A 164 -9.15 -13.05 -1.31
N ASN A 165 -9.18 -12.69 -0.03
CA ASN A 165 -8.34 -11.61 0.51
C ASN A 165 -6.84 -11.96 0.59
N SER A 166 -6.45 -13.24 0.43
CA SER A 166 -5.05 -13.65 0.39
C SER A 166 -4.30 -13.19 -0.88
N GLY A 167 -5.04 -12.83 -1.92
CA GLY A 167 -4.50 -12.42 -3.20
C GLY A 167 -5.35 -12.92 -4.35
N TRP A 168 -5.40 -12.15 -5.42
CA TRP A 168 -6.28 -12.41 -6.56
C TRP A 168 -5.71 -11.82 -7.84
N TRP A 169 -6.25 -12.31 -8.96
CA TRP A 169 -5.87 -11.93 -10.31
C TRP A 169 -7.11 -11.74 -11.17
N ILE A 170 -7.28 -10.56 -11.76
CA ILE A 170 -8.39 -10.21 -12.65
C ILE A 170 -7.82 -9.90 -14.03
N GLU A 171 -7.95 -10.82 -14.98
CA GLU A 171 -7.50 -10.65 -16.36
C GLU A 171 -8.58 -10.01 -17.24
N SER A 172 -8.18 -9.14 -18.18
CA SER A 172 -8.99 -8.70 -19.32
C SER A 172 -9.37 -9.90 -20.19
N SER A 173 -10.64 -10.00 -20.60
CA SER A 173 -11.05 -11.09 -21.47
C SER A 173 -10.51 -10.90 -22.90
N SER A 174 -10.15 -11.99 -23.56
CA SER A 174 -9.63 -11.95 -24.95
C SER A 174 -10.70 -11.63 -25.99
N ASP A 175 -11.98 -11.68 -25.61
CA ASP A 175 -13.11 -11.30 -26.46
C ASP A 175 -13.37 -9.78 -26.48
N GLY A 176 -12.52 -9.01 -25.80
CA GLY A 176 -12.68 -7.56 -25.65
C GLY A 176 -13.72 -7.15 -24.61
N THR A 177 -14.29 -8.10 -23.86
CA THR A 177 -15.22 -7.79 -22.77
C THR A 177 -14.45 -7.58 -21.47
N ARG A 178 -14.50 -6.35 -20.93
CA ARG A 178 -13.93 -6.06 -19.62
C ARG A 178 -14.84 -6.59 -18.52
N PRO A 179 -14.33 -7.29 -17.49
CA PRO A 179 -15.12 -7.65 -16.32
C PRO A 179 -15.51 -6.40 -15.51
N LYS A 180 -16.65 -6.46 -14.81
CA LYS A 180 -16.96 -5.44 -13.80
C LYS A 180 -16.04 -5.68 -12.60
N VAL A 181 -15.32 -4.66 -12.16
CA VAL A 181 -14.43 -4.74 -10.99
C VAL A 181 -14.96 -3.82 -9.91
N GLU A 182 -15.08 -4.33 -8.69
CA GLU A 182 -15.45 -3.51 -7.52
C GLU A 182 -14.40 -3.75 -6.44
N LEU A 183 -13.85 -2.66 -5.88
CA LEU A 183 -12.93 -2.68 -4.77
C LEU A 183 -13.58 -1.96 -3.59
N ASN A 184 -13.75 -2.66 -2.48
CA ASN A 184 -14.18 -2.07 -1.22
C ASN A 184 -12.95 -1.91 -0.31
N LEU A 185 -12.67 -0.68 0.09
CA LEU A 185 -11.58 -0.30 0.97
C LEU A 185 -12.17 0.13 2.32
N GLU A 186 -11.89 -0.65 3.36
CA GLU A 186 -12.45 -0.47 4.71
C GLU A 186 -11.33 -0.18 5.72
N GLY A 187 -11.54 0.79 6.60
CA GLY A 187 -10.61 1.18 7.66
C GLY A 187 -11.29 2.02 8.74
N THR A 188 -10.57 2.38 9.80
CA THR A 188 -11.15 3.04 11.00
C THR A 188 -11.97 4.30 10.71
N GLU A 189 -11.60 5.06 9.67
CA GLU A 189 -12.29 6.28 9.23
C GLU A 189 -12.49 6.30 7.71
N LEU A 190 -12.49 5.10 7.09
CA LEU A 190 -12.60 4.95 5.64
C LEU A 190 -13.56 3.80 5.33
N ASP A 191 -14.58 4.05 4.52
CA ASP A 191 -15.40 3.02 3.90
C ASP A 191 -15.71 3.50 2.48
N SER A 192 -14.91 3.05 1.52
CA SER A 192 -14.98 3.52 0.14
C SER A 192 -15.15 2.34 -0.80
N SER A 193 -16.10 2.45 -1.73
CA SER A 193 -16.30 1.49 -2.80
C SER A 193 -15.94 2.12 -4.13
N ILE A 194 -14.97 1.52 -4.83
CA ILE A 194 -14.53 1.93 -6.16
C ILE A 194 -15.04 0.90 -7.16
N THR A 195 -15.96 1.31 -8.02
CA THR A 195 -16.57 0.45 -9.04
C THR A 195 -16.10 0.85 -10.43
N LEU A 196 -15.54 -0.10 -11.18
CA LEU A 196 -15.24 0.04 -12.60
C LEU A 196 -16.23 -0.82 -13.42
N PRO A 197 -17.22 -0.18 -14.06
CA PRO A 197 -18.13 -0.87 -14.99
C PRO A 197 -17.43 -1.39 -16.24
N ARG A 198 -18.06 -2.37 -16.88
CA ARG A 198 -17.55 -3.03 -18.11
C ARG A 198 -17.33 -2.06 -19.28
N TRP A 199 -18.15 -1.02 -19.35
CA TRP A 199 -18.17 -0.05 -20.46
C TRP A 199 -17.47 1.28 -20.13
N SER A 200 -17.24 1.60 -18.86
CA SER A 200 -16.69 2.91 -18.46
C SER A 200 -15.16 2.91 -18.46
N GLN A 201 -14.55 3.95 -19.01
CA GLN A 201 -13.10 4.17 -18.94
C GLN A 201 -12.64 4.74 -17.59
N SER A 202 -13.58 5.17 -16.75
CA SER A 202 -13.31 5.75 -15.44
C SER A 202 -14.07 5.01 -14.35
N PRO A 203 -13.45 4.77 -13.19
CA PRO A 203 -14.15 4.20 -12.05
C PRO A 203 -15.11 5.23 -11.43
N TYR A 204 -16.01 4.74 -10.61
CA TYR A 204 -16.88 5.53 -9.74
C TYR A 204 -16.53 5.22 -8.29
N THR A 205 -16.19 6.24 -7.53
CA THR A 205 -15.90 6.12 -6.09
C THR A 205 -17.10 6.59 -5.29
N THR A 206 -17.52 5.78 -4.31
CA THR A 206 -18.59 6.10 -3.36
C THR A 206 -18.05 6.00 -1.94
N ASP A 207 -18.19 7.07 -1.15
CA ASP A 207 -17.87 7.08 0.27
C ASP A 207 -19.10 6.66 1.09
N ARG A 208 -19.08 5.45 1.65
CA ARG A 208 -20.22 4.85 2.33
C ARG A 208 -20.46 5.43 3.73
N ILE A 209 -19.43 5.98 4.38
CA ILE A 209 -19.58 6.68 5.66
C ILE A 209 -20.40 7.96 5.46
N GLN A 210 -20.17 8.67 4.37
CA GLN A 210 -20.82 9.95 4.13
C GLN A 210 -22.18 9.83 3.41
N ASP A 211 -22.34 8.82 2.55
CA ASP A 211 -23.53 8.64 1.69
C ASP A 211 -24.53 7.59 2.18
N SER A 212 -24.68 7.39 3.49
CA SER A 212 -25.65 6.45 4.07
C SER A 212 -27.11 6.63 3.58
N PHE A 213 -27.43 7.79 2.97
CA PHE A 213 -28.74 8.13 2.44
C PHE A 213 -28.81 8.25 0.90
N SER A 214 -27.67 8.19 0.20
CA SER A 214 -27.62 8.29 -1.25
C SER A 214 -27.20 6.95 -1.83
N ARG A 215 -28.16 6.13 -2.27
CA ARG A 215 -27.80 5.04 -3.19
C ARG A 215 -27.26 5.71 -4.45
N VAL A 216 -25.96 5.57 -4.71
CA VAL A 216 -25.38 5.96 -5.98
C VAL A 216 -26.05 5.10 -7.04
N VAL A 217 -26.99 5.71 -7.76
CA VAL A 217 -27.58 5.14 -8.97
C VAL A 217 -26.49 5.27 -10.01
N LEU A 218 -25.71 4.20 -10.20
CA LEU A 218 -24.85 4.10 -11.37
C LEU A 218 -25.74 4.31 -12.60
N PRO A 219 -25.29 5.08 -13.61
CA PRO A 219 -26.01 5.16 -14.87
C PRO A 219 -26.29 3.75 -15.35
N GLU A 220 -27.56 3.40 -15.48
CA GLU A 220 -27.96 2.11 -16.04
C GLU A 220 -27.42 2.05 -17.48
N GLU A 221 -27.03 0.86 -17.95
CA GLU A 221 -26.61 0.68 -19.33
C GLU A 221 -27.74 1.19 -20.24
N ILE A 222 -27.54 2.34 -20.87
CA ILE A 222 -28.48 2.88 -21.84
C ILE A 222 -28.25 2.07 -23.10
N ASP A 223 -29.09 1.07 -23.31
CA ASP A 223 -29.17 0.35 -24.57
C ASP A 223 -29.65 1.32 -25.66
N LEU A 224 -28.70 1.77 -26.49
CA LEU A 224 -28.96 2.71 -27.57
C LEU A 224 -29.84 2.08 -28.65
N ASP A 225 -29.84 0.75 -28.76
CA ASP A 225 -30.55 0.01 -29.80
C ASP A 225 -32.07 -0.02 -29.51
N SER A 226 -32.45 -0.18 -28.24
CA SER A 226 -33.85 -0.15 -27.81
C SER A 226 -34.43 1.26 -27.70
N SER A 227 -33.62 2.29 -27.49
CA SER A 227 -34.09 3.67 -27.39
C SER A 227 -34.41 4.34 -28.74
N GLY A 228 -34.13 3.69 -29.86
CA GLY A 228 -34.43 4.20 -31.20
C GLY A 228 -33.63 5.47 -31.58
N GLN A 229 -32.53 5.74 -30.88
CA GLN A 229 -31.71 6.94 -31.08
C GLN A 229 -30.65 6.80 -32.19
N GLU A 230 -30.62 5.69 -32.95
CA GLU A 230 -29.61 5.44 -34.01
C GLU A 230 -29.55 6.53 -35.10
N ARG A 231 -30.57 7.40 -35.21
CA ARG A 231 -30.77 8.33 -36.34
C ARG A 231 -30.45 9.79 -36.06
N ILE A 232 -29.90 10.14 -34.89
CA ILE A 232 -29.50 11.51 -34.63
C ILE A 232 -28.27 11.81 -35.50
N ARG A 233 -28.51 12.47 -36.64
CA ARG A 233 -27.46 13.01 -37.52
C ARG A 233 -26.71 14.10 -36.74
N TRP A 234 -25.42 13.86 -36.53
CA TRP A 234 -24.46 14.89 -36.12
C TRP A 234 -24.06 15.78 -37.29
#